data_AF-Q20Z66-F1
#
_entry.id   AF-Q20Z66-F1
#
_cell.length_a   1.000
_cell.length_b   1.000
_cell.length_c   1.000
_cell.angle_alpha   90.00
_cell.angle_beta   90.00
_cell.angle_gamma   90.00
#
_symmetry.space_group_name_H-M   'P 1'
#
loop_
_entity.id
_entity.type
_entity.pdbx_description
1 polymer ?
#
loop_
_entity_poly.entity_id
_entity_poly.type
_entity_poly.pdbx_seq_one_letter_code
_entity_poly.pdbx_strand_id
1 'polypeptide(L)'
;MRTRSFRRTGTRRNGRLDSDMTKAPPTAILNSSLPSSFRQIRLELAREPGHPEGEAGIAYIVIAPLDDNGRIDPEQWKKHRDACRVARFRPDEDDRRGHLIHRPGGSWAFQYDITGDPRPDETGYHFQDECFVQDEYVSINDSGKMHTFRVVSVAHL
;
A
#
# COMPACT_ATOMS: atom_id res chain seq x y z
N MET A 1 -65.65 8.04 -29.20
CA MET A 1 -65.58 7.52 -30.59
C MET A 1 -64.16 7.64 -31.13
N ARG A 2 -63.87 7.16 -32.35
CA ARG A 2 -62.54 7.26 -33.01
C ARG A 2 -62.30 8.72 -33.49
N THR A 3 -61.09 9.18 -33.85
CA THR A 3 -60.34 8.85 -35.10
C THR A 3 -58.84 9.25 -35.02
N ARG A 4 -58.02 8.79 -35.98
CA ARG A 4 -56.53 8.80 -36.02
C ARG A 4 -55.88 10.02 -36.72
N SER A 5 -54.54 10.11 -36.55
CA SER A 5 -53.53 10.67 -37.47
C SER A 5 -53.35 12.21 -37.50
N PHE A 6 -52.19 12.80 -37.87
CA PHE A 6 -50.87 12.28 -38.34
C PHE A 6 -49.72 13.25 -37.89
N ARG A 7 -48.43 13.27 -38.33
CA ARG A 7 -47.68 12.64 -39.45
C ARG A 7 -46.26 12.17 -39.01
N ARG A 8 -45.16 12.76 -39.53
CA ARG A 8 -43.74 12.61 -39.12
C ARG A 8 -42.89 13.81 -39.59
N THR A 9 -42.00 14.33 -38.73
CA THR A 9 -40.66 14.93 -38.97
C THR A 9 -40.07 15.31 -37.59
N GLY A 10 -38.77 15.33 -37.29
CA GLY A 10 -37.57 14.89 -38.02
C GLY A 10 -36.36 15.84 -37.81
N THR A 11 -35.18 15.31 -37.44
CA THR A 11 -33.82 15.95 -37.39
C THR A 11 -33.21 16.20 -35.98
N ARG A 12 -31.86 16.26 -35.92
CA ARG A 12 -30.98 16.16 -34.72
C ARG A 12 -30.49 17.52 -34.18
N ARG A 13 -30.25 17.59 -32.85
CA ARG A 13 -28.95 17.77 -32.15
C ARG A 13 -29.24 18.08 -30.65
N ASN A 14 -28.76 17.33 -29.66
CA ASN A 14 -27.39 16.92 -29.26
C ASN A 14 -26.67 17.95 -28.37
N GLY A 15 -26.34 17.55 -27.13
CA GLY A 15 -25.20 18.11 -26.39
C GLY A 15 -25.50 18.83 -25.08
N ARG A 16 -25.66 18.08 -23.99
CA ARG A 16 -24.75 18.14 -22.83
C ARG A 16 -24.90 16.84 -22.04
N LEU A 17 -23.82 16.08 -21.90
CA LEU A 17 -23.77 14.98 -20.94
C LEU A 17 -23.26 15.56 -19.62
N ASP A 18 -24.04 15.36 -18.57
CA ASP A 18 -23.71 15.61 -17.18
C ASP A 18 -22.83 14.45 -16.71
N SER A 19 -21.56 14.48 -17.11
CA SER A 19 -20.54 13.50 -16.71
C SER A 19 -20.12 13.65 -15.25
N ASP A 20 -21.08 13.63 -14.32
CA ASP A 20 -20.83 13.29 -12.92
C ASP A 20 -20.52 11.79 -12.88
N MET A 21 -19.29 11.45 -13.25
CA MET A 21 -18.78 10.08 -13.14
C MET A 21 -18.63 9.77 -11.67
N THR A 22 -19.65 9.12 -11.10
CA THR A 22 -19.64 8.52 -9.76
C THR A 22 -18.28 7.90 -9.50
N LYS A 23 -17.46 8.55 -8.66
CA LYS A 23 -16.17 8.02 -8.23
C LYS A 23 -16.48 6.75 -7.47
N ALA A 24 -16.28 5.60 -8.11
CA ALA A 24 -16.64 4.31 -7.55
C ALA A 24 -16.06 4.19 -6.13
N PRO A 25 -16.83 3.67 -5.15
CA PRO A 25 -16.29 3.44 -3.82
C PRO A 25 -15.04 2.56 -3.98
N PRO A 26 -13.96 2.80 -3.20
CA PRO A 26 -12.77 1.97 -3.27
C PRO A 26 -13.19 0.53 -3.03
N THR A 27 -13.10 -0.31 -4.06
CA THR A 27 -13.48 -1.72 -3.97
C THR A 27 -12.66 -2.33 -2.85
N ALA A 28 -13.30 -2.71 -1.75
CA ALA A 28 -12.63 -3.41 -0.67
C ALA A 28 -12.04 -4.70 -1.25
N ILE A 29 -10.73 -4.71 -1.45
CA ILE A 29 -10.04 -5.85 -2.05
C ILE A 29 -10.05 -6.96 -1.01
N LEU A 30 -11.03 -7.85 -1.14
CA LEU A 30 -11.12 -9.06 -0.32
C LEU A 30 -9.83 -9.86 -0.54
N ASN A 31 -9.13 -10.23 0.53
CA ASN A 31 -7.83 -10.91 0.47
C ASN A 31 -7.86 -12.13 -0.48
N SER A 32 -8.99 -12.84 -0.52
CA SER A 32 -9.29 -13.96 -1.43
C SER A 32 -9.30 -13.63 -2.94
N SER A 33 -9.00 -12.39 -3.33
CA SER A 33 -8.83 -11.94 -4.73
C SER A 33 -7.39 -11.52 -5.07
N LEU A 34 -6.47 -11.63 -4.10
CA LEU A 34 -5.05 -11.32 -4.30
C LEU A 34 -4.28 -12.50 -4.91
N PRO A 35 -3.26 -12.25 -5.74
CA PRO A 35 -2.33 -13.28 -6.19
C PRO A 35 -1.66 -14.00 -5.01
N SER A 36 -1.38 -15.29 -5.17
CA SER A 36 -0.67 -16.12 -4.17
C SER A 36 0.79 -15.71 -3.90
N SER A 37 1.30 -14.65 -4.56
CA SER A 37 2.55 -13.98 -4.23
C SER A 37 2.42 -12.94 -3.10
N PHE A 38 1.19 -12.53 -2.72
CA PHE A 38 1.00 -11.61 -1.60
C PHE A 38 1.41 -12.23 -0.26
N ARG A 39 2.11 -11.44 0.55
CA ARG A 39 2.54 -11.78 1.90
C ARG A 39 2.14 -10.71 2.90
N GLN A 40 1.88 -11.15 4.13
CA GLN A 40 1.97 -10.32 5.32
C GLN A 40 3.35 -10.51 5.94
N ILE A 41 4.13 -9.44 5.93
CA ILE A 41 5.51 -9.41 6.42
C ILE A 41 5.51 -8.64 7.75
N ARG A 42 5.96 -9.26 8.84
CA ARG A 42 6.16 -8.58 10.14
C ARG A 42 7.64 -8.29 10.34
N LEU A 43 7.95 -7.02 10.58
CA LEU A 43 9.28 -6.49 10.87
C LEU A 43 9.29 -5.99 12.32
N GLU A 44 10.30 -6.35 13.11
CA GLU A 44 10.48 -5.86 14.50
C GLU A 44 11.86 -5.23 14.66
N LEU A 45 11.99 -4.22 15.52
CA LEU A 45 13.26 -3.51 15.70
C LEU A 45 14.35 -4.48 16.17
N ALA A 46 15.44 -4.54 15.42
CA ALA A 46 16.62 -5.32 15.77
C ALA A 46 17.44 -4.62 16.86
N ARG A 47 18.55 -5.26 17.26
CA ARG A 47 19.45 -4.72 18.29
C ARG A 47 20.17 -3.48 17.78
N GLU A 48 19.93 -2.34 18.40
CA GLU A 48 20.54 -1.06 18.02
C GLU A 48 20.88 -0.17 19.24
N PRO A 49 21.66 0.92 19.08
CA PRO A 49 22.02 1.82 20.18
C PRO A 49 20.80 2.49 20.84
N GLY A 50 20.38 1.94 21.98
CA GLY A 50 19.16 2.33 22.71
C GLY A 50 18.25 1.15 23.00
N HIS A 51 18.20 0.17 22.09
CA HIS A 51 17.42 -1.06 22.17
C HIS A 51 18.35 -2.28 22.05
N PRO A 52 19.17 -2.59 23.07
CA PRO A 52 20.24 -3.60 22.98
C PRO A 52 19.72 -5.03 22.82
N GLU A 53 18.46 -5.30 23.17
CA GLU A 53 17.81 -6.59 22.99
C GLU A 53 16.95 -6.66 21.70
N GLY A 54 16.71 -5.52 21.05
CA GLY A 54 15.61 -5.30 20.10
C GLY A 54 14.36 -4.75 20.80
N GLU A 55 13.31 -4.42 20.04
CA GLU A 55 12.08 -3.82 20.58
C GLU A 55 10.86 -4.30 19.78
N ALA A 56 10.21 -5.39 20.20
CA ALA A 56 9.07 -5.97 19.46
C ALA A 56 7.80 -5.09 19.43
N GLY A 57 7.73 -4.08 20.32
CA GLY A 57 6.71 -3.01 20.29
C GLY A 57 6.98 -1.94 19.21
N ILE A 58 8.20 -1.85 18.69
CA ILE A 58 8.54 -1.05 17.52
C ILE A 58 8.56 -1.98 16.30
N ALA A 59 7.50 -1.93 15.50
CA ALA A 59 7.29 -2.89 14.44
C ALA A 59 6.61 -2.28 13.20
N TYR A 60 6.78 -2.95 12.07
CA TYR A 60 5.95 -2.74 10.88
C TYR A 60 5.25 -4.03 10.50
N ILE A 61 4.04 -3.90 9.96
CA ILE A 61 3.43 -4.94 9.14
C ILE A 61 3.30 -4.38 7.72
N VAL A 62 3.91 -5.06 6.75
CA VAL A 62 3.87 -4.70 5.33
C VAL A 62 3.09 -5.77 4.59
N ILE A 63 2.11 -5.34 3.79
CA ILE A 63 1.38 -6.17 2.84
C ILE A 63 1.93 -5.88 1.45
N ALA A 64 2.57 -6.87 0.84
CA ALA A 64 3.20 -6.74 -0.47
C ALA A 64 3.21 -8.06 -1.25
N PRO A 65 3.20 -8.03 -2.59
CA PRO A 65 3.58 -9.18 -3.40
C PRO A 65 5.11 -9.36 -3.36
N LEU A 66 5.57 -10.59 -3.07
CA LEU A 66 6.98 -10.96 -3.18
C LEU A 66 7.24 -11.85 -4.39
N ASP A 67 8.44 -11.75 -4.97
CA ASP A 67 8.96 -12.68 -5.97
C ASP A 67 9.53 -13.96 -5.34
N ASP A 68 10.04 -14.89 -6.17
CA ASP A 68 10.65 -16.15 -5.72
C ASP A 68 11.96 -15.95 -4.91
N ASN A 69 12.54 -14.73 -4.91
CA ASN A 69 13.71 -14.35 -4.12
C ASN A 69 13.33 -13.68 -2.78
N GLY A 70 12.04 -13.44 -2.53
CA GLY A 70 11.55 -12.68 -1.38
C GLY A 70 11.64 -11.16 -1.52
N ARG A 71 11.93 -10.63 -2.71
CA ARG A 71 11.95 -9.18 -2.99
C ARG A 71 10.57 -8.69 -3.40
N ILE A 72 10.27 -7.40 -3.21
CA ILE A 72 8.95 -6.85 -3.55
C ILE A 72 8.79 -6.78 -5.08
N ASP A 73 7.76 -7.46 -5.60
CA ASP A 73 7.46 -7.49 -7.03
C ASP A 73 6.83 -6.15 -7.49
N PRO A 74 7.53 -5.35 -8.34
CA PRO A 74 7.05 -4.04 -8.76
C PRO A 74 5.92 -4.11 -9.80
N GLU A 75 5.78 -5.21 -10.54
CA GLU A 75 4.73 -5.41 -11.53
C GLU A 75 3.41 -5.80 -10.88
N GLN A 76 3.45 -6.74 -9.94
CA GLN A 76 2.31 -7.15 -9.13
C GLN A 76 1.87 -6.02 -8.19
N TRP A 77 2.82 -5.28 -7.59
CA TRP A 77 2.50 -4.05 -6.86
C TRP A 77 1.73 -3.07 -7.74
N LYS A 78 2.21 -2.80 -8.96
CA LYS A 78 1.58 -1.82 -9.87
C LYS A 78 0.15 -2.21 -10.24
N LYS A 79 -0.14 -3.51 -10.36
CA LYS A 79 -1.49 -4.06 -10.60
C LYS A 79 -2.39 -3.95 -9.36
N HIS A 80 -1.85 -4.19 -8.17
CA HIS A 80 -2.60 -4.36 -6.91
C HIS A 80 -2.30 -3.29 -5.84
N ARG A 81 -1.86 -2.09 -6.24
CA ARG A 81 -1.33 -1.03 -5.34
C ARG A 81 -2.20 -0.69 -4.13
N ASP A 82 -3.53 -0.81 -4.25
CA ASP A 82 -4.48 -0.47 -3.18
C ASP A 82 -4.49 -1.53 -2.06
N ALA A 83 -4.12 -2.78 -2.37
CA ALA A 83 -3.88 -3.81 -1.36
C ALA A 83 -2.47 -3.75 -0.74
N CYS A 84 -1.56 -2.98 -1.34
CA CYS A 84 -0.17 -2.87 -0.87
C CYS A 84 -0.10 -1.88 0.30
N ARG A 85 -0.39 -2.36 1.50
CA ARG A 85 -0.57 -1.57 2.73
C ARG A 85 0.63 -1.68 3.68
N VAL A 86 0.75 -0.70 4.56
CA VAL A 86 1.68 -0.72 5.69
C VAL A 86 0.97 -0.27 6.97
N ALA A 87 1.32 -0.89 8.09
CA ALA A 87 1.00 -0.42 9.44
C ALA A 87 2.30 -0.27 10.25
N ARG A 88 2.46 0.85 10.95
CA ARG A 88 3.56 1.15 11.87
C ARG A 88 3.06 1.11 13.31
N PHE A 89 3.70 0.29 14.12
CA PHE A 89 3.46 0.11 15.55
C PHE A 89 4.63 0.72 16.32
N ARG A 90 4.32 1.46 17.40
CA ARG A 90 5.30 2.02 18.34
C ARG A 90 4.68 1.95 19.74
N PRO A 91 5.47 1.81 20.82
CA PRO A 91 4.95 2.05 22.16
C PRO A 91 4.46 3.50 22.27
N ASP A 92 3.35 3.70 22.99
CA ASP A 92 2.77 5.00 23.34
C ASP A 92 2.36 5.93 22.15
N GLU A 93 2.26 5.41 20.93
CA GLU A 93 1.59 6.06 19.78
C GLU A 93 0.44 5.20 19.23
N ASP A 94 -0.56 5.84 18.62
CA ASP A 94 -1.58 5.16 17.79
C ASP A 94 -0.98 4.48 16.54
N ASP A 95 -1.52 3.31 16.18
CA ASP A 95 -1.22 2.56 14.95
C ASP A 95 -1.36 3.43 13.70
N ARG A 96 -0.25 3.81 13.06
CA ARG A 96 -0.30 4.57 11.80
C ARG A 96 -0.39 3.62 10.61
N ARG A 97 -1.36 3.86 9.72
CA ARG A 97 -1.60 3.04 8.52
C ARG A 97 -1.41 3.84 7.23
N GLY A 98 -1.11 3.14 6.15
CA GLY A 98 -0.84 3.74 4.86
C GLY A 98 -0.61 2.73 3.74
N HIS A 99 0.02 3.20 2.68
CA HIS A 99 0.35 2.43 1.49
C HIS A 99 1.86 2.26 1.32
N LEU A 100 2.26 1.12 0.78
CA LEU A 100 3.59 0.92 0.18
C LEU A 100 3.58 1.56 -1.21
N ILE A 101 4.50 2.49 -1.47
CA ILE A 101 4.62 3.18 -2.77
C ILE A 101 5.99 2.93 -3.41
N HIS A 102 5.98 2.73 -4.74
CA HIS A 102 7.17 2.61 -5.58
C HIS A 102 7.38 3.92 -6.35
N ARG A 103 8.57 4.52 -6.26
CA ARG A 103 8.92 5.79 -6.91
C ARG A 103 9.66 5.61 -8.24
N PRO A 104 9.63 6.62 -9.14
CA PRO A 104 10.58 6.70 -10.24
C PRO A 104 12.02 6.61 -9.72
N GLY A 105 12.82 5.71 -10.30
CA GLY A 105 14.18 5.42 -9.83
C GLY A 105 14.31 4.16 -8.95
N GLY A 106 13.23 3.42 -8.70
CA GLY A 106 13.29 2.10 -8.06
C GLY A 106 13.24 2.11 -6.53
N SER A 107 13.10 3.28 -5.89
CA SER A 107 12.99 3.38 -4.44
C SER A 107 11.58 3.11 -3.94
N TRP A 108 11.49 2.49 -2.77
CA TRP A 108 10.23 2.21 -2.07
C TRP A 108 10.11 3.07 -0.81
N ALA A 109 8.89 3.38 -0.42
CA ALA A 109 8.60 4.00 0.88
C ALA A 109 7.17 3.75 1.34
N PHE A 110 6.89 4.16 2.56
CA PHE A 110 5.58 4.20 3.17
C PHE A 110 4.97 5.60 3.02
N GLN A 111 3.69 5.66 2.64
CA GLN A 111 2.87 6.86 2.59
C GLN A 111 1.68 6.68 3.54
N TYR A 112 1.69 7.36 4.68
CA TYR A 112 0.62 7.26 5.69
C TYR A 112 -0.61 8.09 5.30
N ASP A 113 -1.81 7.54 5.56
CA ASP A 113 -3.09 8.21 5.36
C ASP A 113 -3.38 9.18 6.54
N ILE A 114 -2.50 10.15 6.78
CA ILE A 114 -2.63 11.11 7.89
C ILE A 114 -3.72 12.15 7.61
N THR A 115 -4.73 12.20 8.50
CA THR A 115 -5.79 13.24 8.48
C THR A 115 -5.28 14.49 9.20
N GLY A 116 -4.34 15.19 8.59
CA GLY A 116 -3.68 16.36 9.19
C GLY A 116 -2.63 16.99 8.27
N ASP A 117 -1.90 17.99 8.80
CA ASP A 117 -0.84 18.69 8.09
C ASP A 117 0.21 17.70 7.53
N PRO A 118 0.48 17.69 6.21
CA PRO A 118 1.28 16.67 5.56
C PRO A 118 2.76 16.86 5.86
N ARG A 119 3.18 16.40 7.04
CA ARG A 119 4.59 16.26 7.38
C ARG A 119 5.26 15.31 6.37
N PRO A 120 6.49 15.63 5.92
CA PRO A 120 7.25 14.74 5.05
C PRO A 120 7.91 13.60 5.84
N ASP A 121 7.13 12.82 6.60
CA ASP A 121 7.57 11.51 7.14
C ASP A 121 7.59 10.44 6.03
N GLU A 122 8.36 10.76 4.97
CA GLU A 122 8.76 9.89 3.86
C GLU A 122 9.64 8.75 4.38
N THR A 123 9.00 7.79 5.06
CA THR A 123 9.65 6.65 5.70
C THR A 123 10.03 5.62 4.66
N GLY A 124 11.34 5.40 4.46
CA GLY A 124 11.86 4.27 3.69
C GLY A 124 12.95 4.60 2.68
N TYR A 125 13.87 3.65 2.50
CA TYR A 125 14.75 3.55 1.33
C TYR A 125 15.17 2.08 1.10
N HIS A 126 15.70 1.78 -0.08
CA HIS A 126 16.35 0.50 -0.45
C HIS A 126 15.58 -0.85 -0.48
N PHE A 127 14.29 -0.98 -0.13
CA PHE A 127 13.53 -2.27 -0.25
C PHE A 127 13.48 -2.95 -1.65
N GLN A 128 14.14 -2.40 -2.67
CA GLN A 128 14.32 -3.04 -3.98
C GLN A 128 15.40 -4.15 -3.94
N ASP A 129 16.38 -4.04 -3.04
CA ASP A 129 17.45 -5.05 -2.87
C ASP A 129 17.33 -5.87 -1.59
N GLU A 130 16.62 -5.38 -0.58
CA GLU A 130 16.31 -6.12 0.65
C GLU A 130 15.43 -7.35 0.35
N CYS A 131 15.80 -8.52 0.87
CA CYS A 131 15.00 -9.75 0.76
C CYS A 131 14.15 -9.95 2.03
N PHE A 132 12.83 -9.99 1.87
CA PHE A 132 11.88 -10.23 2.96
C PHE A 132 11.70 -11.74 3.21
N VAL A 133 12.78 -12.37 3.66
CA VAL A 133 12.83 -13.76 4.13
C VAL A 133 12.89 -13.76 5.66
N GLN A 134 12.30 -14.76 6.33
CA GLN A 134 12.32 -14.83 7.79
C GLN A 134 13.76 -14.85 8.35
N ASP A 135 13.97 -14.15 9.46
CA ASP A 135 15.23 -13.94 10.18
C ASP A 135 16.31 -13.11 9.46
N GLU A 136 16.07 -12.68 8.22
CA GLU A 136 16.88 -11.63 7.57
C GLU A 136 16.66 -10.26 8.22
N TYR A 137 17.56 -9.32 7.91
CA TYR A 137 17.53 -7.94 8.41
C TYR A 137 17.31 -6.96 7.26
N VAL A 138 16.46 -5.96 7.49
CA VAL A 138 16.13 -4.91 6.53
C VAL A 138 16.30 -3.53 7.15
N SER A 139 16.80 -2.58 6.36
CA SER A 139 17.10 -1.21 6.80
C SER A 139 15.93 -0.28 6.49
N ILE A 140 15.43 0.44 7.52
CA ILE A 140 14.33 1.40 7.37
C ILE A 140 14.78 2.78 7.82
N ASN A 141 14.66 3.78 6.94
CA ASN A 141 14.78 5.16 7.36
C ASN A 141 13.43 5.66 7.93
N ASP A 142 13.34 5.86 9.25
CA ASP A 142 12.22 6.55 9.90
C ASP A 142 12.73 7.90 10.42
N SER A 143 12.01 8.98 10.08
CA SER A 143 12.29 10.33 10.58
C SER A 143 13.74 10.83 10.37
N GLY A 144 14.40 10.37 9.29
CA GLY A 144 15.78 10.72 8.96
C GLY A 144 16.87 9.84 9.59
N LYS A 145 16.51 8.89 10.47
CA LYS A 145 17.42 7.92 11.08
C LYS A 145 17.28 6.56 10.40
N MET A 146 18.41 5.89 10.14
CA MET A 146 18.39 4.50 9.72
C MET A 146 18.27 3.59 10.94
N HIS A 147 17.26 2.74 10.92
CA HIS A 147 16.95 1.74 11.94
C HIS A 147 16.97 0.35 11.31
N THR A 148 17.54 -0.63 12.01
CA THR A 148 17.61 -2.01 11.51
C THR A 148 16.41 -2.80 12.06
N PHE A 149 15.68 -3.47 11.19
CA PHE A 149 14.57 -4.35 11.56
C PHE A 149 14.91 -5.79 11.19
N ARG A 150 14.46 -6.77 11.97
CA ARG A 150 14.49 -8.19 11.61
C ARG A 150 13.13 -8.60 11.04
N VAL A 151 13.13 -9.41 10.00
CA VAL A 151 11.91 -10.05 9.47
C VAL A 151 11.52 -11.20 10.41
N VAL A 152 10.46 -11.01 11.18
CA VAL A 152 10.03 -11.98 12.22
C VAL A 152 8.98 -12.97 11.70
N SER A 153 8.24 -12.60 10.66
CA SER A 153 7.29 -13.50 10.00
C SER A 153 7.01 -13.09 8.56
N VAL A 154 6.84 -14.07 7.68
CA VAL A 154 6.44 -13.91 6.28
C VAL A 154 5.31 -14.90 6.00
N ALA A 155 4.06 -14.46 6.14
CA ALA A 155 2.87 -15.29 6.02
C ALA A 155 2.15 -15.06 4.68
N HIS A 156 1.44 -16.07 4.17
CA HIS A 156 0.50 -15.90 3.06
C HIS A 156 -0.77 -15.16 3.52
N LEU A 157 -1.47 -14.51 2.59
CA LEU A 157 -2.79 -13.89 2.77
C LEU A 157 -3.94 -14.75 2.20
#